data_AF-A0A351JV33-F1
#
_entry.id   AF-A0A351JV33-F1
#
_cell.length_a   1.000
_cell.length_b   1.000
_cell.length_c   1.000
_cell.angle_alpha   90.00
_cell.angle_beta   90.00
_cell.angle_gamma   90.00
#
_symmetry.space_group_name_H-M   'P 1'
#
loop_
_entity.id
_entity.type
_entity.pdbx_description
1 polymer ?
#
loop_
_entity_poly.entity_id
_entity_poly.type
_entity_poly.pdbx_seq_one_letter_code
_entity_poly.pdbx_strand_id
1 'polypeptide(L)'
;MHTVTELVKLLGLSTENQVRNRIEAVRDLLLADLRRGPNNQILVTADGVGTLRDLQALCETGHTLTDAAHILRYRRDRDEEKITGATPGLRQDKVIPAETTPDTGWRALVEHLAAEVQALSQRVAALEAASQRSAGQAAWWERWR
;
A
#
# COMPACT_ATOMS: atom_id res chain seq x y z
N MET A 1 -23.17 -13.72 -9.91
CA MET A 1 -22.65 -13.74 -8.53
C MET A 1 -21.68 -14.89 -8.44
N HIS A 2 -20.54 -14.69 -7.79
CA HIS A 2 -19.47 -15.67 -7.69
C HIS A 2 -19.22 -16.08 -6.24
N THR A 3 -19.07 -17.37 -6.00
CA THR A 3 -18.69 -17.93 -4.70
C THR A 3 -17.18 -17.80 -4.48
N VAL A 4 -16.73 -17.90 -3.22
CA VAL A 4 -15.29 -17.91 -2.88
C VAL A 4 -14.55 -19.00 -3.66
N THR A 5 -15.13 -20.19 -3.78
CA THR A 5 -14.53 -21.32 -4.50
C THR A 5 -14.40 -21.04 -6.01
N GLU A 6 -15.36 -20.34 -6.63
CA GLU A 6 -15.25 -19.91 -8.02
C GLU A 6 -14.16 -18.84 -8.20
N LEU A 7 -14.05 -17.92 -7.24
CA LEU A 7 -13.03 -16.85 -7.26
C LEU A 7 -11.61 -17.40 -7.21
N VAL A 8 -11.37 -18.54 -6.54
CA VAL A 8 -10.07 -19.22 -6.56
C VAL A 8 -9.64 -19.49 -8.00
N LYS A 9 -10.54 -20.04 -8.81
CA LYS A 9 -10.27 -20.36 -10.23
C LYS A 9 -10.14 -19.10 -11.08
N LEU A 10 -11.02 -18.12 -10.85
CA LEU A 10 -11.04 -16.88 -11.65
C LEU A 10 -9.85 -15.96 -11.41
N LEU A 11 -9.27 -15.99 -10.20
CA LEU A 11 -8.13 -15.17 -9.81
C LEU A 11 -6.80 -15.93 -9.88
N GLY A 12 -6.80 -17.20 -10.30
CA GLY A 12 -5.59 -18.02 -10.38
C GLY A 12 -4.94 -18.30 -9.01
N LEU A 13 -5.73 -18.30 -7.93
CA LEU A 13 -5.24 -18.47 -6.57
C LEU A 13 -5.22 -19.94 -6.17
N SER A 14 -4.39 -20.29 -5.21
CA SER A 14 -4.22 -21.67 -4.78
C SER A 14 -5.24 -22.08 -3.71
N THR A 15 -5.71 -21.14 -2.89
CA THR A 15 -6.60 -21.45 -1.76
C THR A 15 -7.72 -20.43 -1.56
N GLU A 16 -8.82 -20.88 -0.96
CA GLU A 16 -9.92 -20.00 -0.55
C GLU A 16 -9.48 -18.95 0.48
N ASN A 17 -8.52 -19.28 1.34
CA ASN A 17 -7.97 -18.34 2.32
C ASN A 17 -7.27 -17.15 1.63
N GLN A 18 -6.57 -17.40 0.53
CA GLN A 18 -5.96 -16.32 -0.26
C GLN A 18 -7.01 -15.39 -0.88
N VAL A 19 -8.16 -15.93 -1.30
CA VAL A 19 -9.30 -15.13 -1.77
C VAL A 19 -9.88 -14.31 -0.62
N ARG A 20 -10.12 -14.94 0.55
CA ARG A 20 -10.66 -14.25 1.73
C ARG A 20 -9.76 -13.11 2.18
N ASN A 21 -8.45 -13.34 2.25
CA ASN A 21 -7.48 -12.30 2.63
C ASN A 21 -7.52 -11.11 1.64
N ARG A 22 -7.67 -11.38 0.34
CA ARG A 22 -7.82 -10.33 -0.68
C ARG A 22 -9.14 -9.58 -0.52
N ILE A 23 -10.25 -10.28 -0.29
CA ILE A 23 -11.55 -9.65 -0.02
C ILE A 23 -11.47 -8.74 1.21
N GLU A 24 -10.82 -9.18 2.30
CA GLU A 24 -10.66 -8.36 3.50
C GLU A 24 -9.78 -7.13 3.24
N ALA A 25 -8.71 -7.26 2.47
CA ALA A 25 -7.79 -6.15 2.15
C ALA A 25 -8.47 -4.98 1.41
N VAL A 26 -9.53 -5.26 0.63
CA VAL A 26 -10.31 -4.27 -0.12
C VAL A 26 -11.79 -4.28 0.26
N ARG A 27 -12.12 -4.71 1.48
CA ARG A 27 -13.51 -4.91 1.92
C ARG A 27 -14.34 -3.64 1.84
N ASP A 28 -13.72 -2.51 2.16
CA ASP A 28 -14.27 -1.16 2.06
C ASP A 28 -14.70 -0.82 0.62
N LEU A 29 -13.88 -1.18 -0.37
CA LEU A 29 -14.18 -0.99 -1.79
C LEU A 29 -15.26 -1.94 -2.29
N LEU A 30 -15.40 -3.11 -1.68
CA LEU A 30 -16.33 -4.17 -2.07
C LEU A 30 -17.67 -4.12 -1.32
N LEU A 31 -17.93 -3.14 -0.44
CA LEU A 31 -19.14 -3.12 0.39
C LEU A 31 -20.44 -3.21 -0.43
N ALA A 32 -20.50 -2.51 -1.56
CA ALA A 32 -21.66 -2.54 -2.45
C ALA A 32 -21.81 -3.89 -3.17
N ASP A 33 -20.69 -4.60 -3.35
CA ASP A 33 -20.55 -5.78 -4.19
C ASP A 33 -20.55 -7.12 -3.46
N LEU A 34 -20.51 -7.07 -2.13
CA LEU A 34 -20.59 -8.24 -1.26
C LEU A 34 -22.03 -8.54 -0.86
N ARG A 35 -22.42 -9.82 -0.99
CA ARG A 35 -23.71 -10.34 -0.56
C ARG A 35 -23.52 -11.61 0.27
N ARG A 36 -24.44 -11.85 1.20
CA ARG A 36 -24.53 -13.13 1.91
C ARG A 36 -25.48 -14.05 1.15
N GLY A 37 -24.97 -15.22 0.78
CA GLY A 37 -25.72 -16.30 0.15
C GLY A 37 -26.27 -17.31 1.15
N PRO A 38 -26.87 -18.41 0.64
CA PRO A 38 -27.27 -19.55 1.46
C PRO A 38 -26.11 -20.05 2.33
N ASN A 39 -26.41 -20.54 3.54
CA ASN A 39 -25.39 -21.04 4.48
C ASN A 39 -24.27 -20.03 4.81
N ASN A 40 -24.60 -18.73 4.84
CA ASN A 40 -23.65 -17.63 5.14
C ASN A 40 -22.46 -17.55 4.17
N GLN A 41 -22.61 -18.07 2.95
CA GLN A 41 -21.58 -17.98 1.93
C GLN A 41 -21.36 -16.53 1.50
N ILE A 42 -20.11 -16.16 1.22
CA ILE A 42 -19.80 -14.86 0.62
C ILE A 42 -20.01 -14.98 -0.88
N LEU A 43 -20.85 -14.11 -1.41
CA LEU A 43 -21.11 -13.95 -2.83
C LEU A 43 -20.59 -12.59 -3.28
N VAL A 44 -19.90 -12.56 -4.42
CA VAL A 44 -19.35 -11.35 -5.02
C VAL A 44 -20.03 -11.07 -6.37
N THR A 45 -20.41 -9.83 -6.62
CA THR A 45 -20.94 -9.39 -7.92
C THR A 45 -19.87 -9.44 -9.02
N ALA A 46 -20.28 -9.31 -10.29
CA ALA A 46 -19.31 -9.23 -11.39
C ALA A 46 -18.37 -8.02 -11.25
N ASP A 47 -18.90 -6.88 -10.80
CA ASP A 47 -18.14 -5.65 -10.58
C ASP A 47 -17.13 -5.82 -9.43
N GLY A 48 -17.53 -6.49 -8.35
CA GLY A 48 -16.62 -6.87 -7.28
C GLY A 48 -15.51 -7.83 -7.75
N VAL A 49 -15.80 -8.74 -8.68
CA VAL A 49 -14.77 -9.58 -9.32
C VAL A 49 -13.82 -8.73 -10.15
N GLY A 50 -14.30 -7.70 -10.85
CA GLY A 50 -13.46 -6.72 -11.54
C GLY A 50 -12.43 -6.10 -10.59
N THR A 51 -12.89 -5.60 -9.44
CA THR A 51 -12.01 -5.01 -8.41
C THR A 51 -10.97 -6.00 -7.90
N LEU A 52 -11.36 -7.26 -7.67
CA LEU A 52 -10.44 -8.32 -7.23
C LEU A 52 -9.43 -8.71 -8.31
N ARG A 53 -9.78 -8.63 -9.60
CA ARG A 53 -8.84 -8.85 -10.70
C ARG A 53 -7.83 -7.72 -10.80
N ASP A 54 -8.25 -6.47 -10.63
CA ASP A 54 -7.33 -5.33 -10.62
C ASP A 54 -6.34 -5.43 -9.45
N LEU A 55 -6.82 -5.86 -8.28
CA LEU A 55 -5.95 -6.15 -7.13
C LEU A 55 -4.95 -7.26 -7.44
N GLN A 56 -5.40 -8.32 -8.09
CA GLN A 56 -4.54 -9.44 -8.47
C GLN A 56 -3.48 -9.02 -9.49
N ALA A 57 -3.85 -8.24 -10.50
CA ALA A 57 -2.91 -7.71 -11.49
C ALA A 57 -1.82 -6.84 -10.83
N LEU A 58 -2.19 -6.00 -9.85
CA LEU A 58 -1.20 -5.22 -9.08
C LEU A 58 -0.26 -6.13 -8.28
N CYS A 59 -0.78 -7.18 -7.63
CA CYS A 59 0.06 -8.16 -6.94
C CYS A 59 1.03 -8.87 -7.91
N GLU A 60 0.59 -9.20 -9.12
CA GLU A 60 1.41 -9.85 -10.15
C GLU A 60 2.55 -8.96 -10.66
N THR A 61 2.39 -7.63 -10.59
CA THR A 61 3.48 -6.68 -10.88
C THR A 61 4.52 -6.55 -9.75
N GLY A 62 4.37 -7.30 -8.67
CA GLY A 62 5.31 -7.34 -7.54
C GLY A 62 4.94 -6.40 -6.38
N HIS A 63 3.79 -5.74 -6.43
CA HIS A 63 3.31 -4.96 -5.29
C HIS A 63 2.84 -5.87 -4.16
N THR A 64 3.04 -5.43 -2.91
CA THR A 64 2.44 -6.13 -1.78
C THR A 64 0.92 -5.99 -1.82
N LEU A 65 0.20 -6.91 -1.17
CA LEU A 65 -1.27 -6.86 -1.10
C LEU A 65 -1.77 -5.52 -0.52
N THR A 66 -1.06 -4.98 0.47
CA THR A 66 -1.36 -3.70 1.11
C THR A 66 -1.17 -2.54 0.14
N ASP A 67 -0.04 -2.50 -0.57
CA ASP A 67 0.26 -1.43 -1.53
C ASP A 67 -0.74 -1.46 -2.70
N ALA A 68 -1.03 -2.65 -3.22
CA ALA A 68 -2.03 -2.85 -4.26
C ALA A 68 -3.41 -2.33 -3.81
N ALA A 69 -3.82 -2.61 -2.57
CA ALA A 69 -5.07 -2.10 -2.01
C ALA A 69 -5.07 -0.57 -1.87
N HIS A 70 -3.96 0.04 -1.44
CA HIS A 70 -3.83 1.51 -1.40
C HIS A 70 -3.93 2.14 -2.79
N ILE A 71 -3.28 1.55 -3.79
CA ILE A 71 -3.35 2.02 -5.18
C ILE A 71 -4.79 1.99 -5.68
N LEU A 72 -5.55 0.93 -5.39
CA LEU A 72 -6.96 0.84 -5.80
C LEU A 72 -7.83 1.90 -5.14
N ARG A 73 -7.65 2.16 -3.84
CA ARG A 73 -8.36 3.24 -3.14
C ARG A 73 -8.09 4.59 -3.79
N TYR A 74 -6.81 4.88 -4.02
CA TYR A 74 -6.41 6.13 -4.66
C TYR A 74 -7.04 6.30 -6.06
N ARG A 75 -7.06 5.23 -6.87
CA ARG A 75 -7.70 5.26 -8.19
C ARG A 75 -9.20 5.56 -8.08
N ARG A 76 -9.89 4.94 -7.13
CA ARG A 76 -11.32 5.15 -6.93
C ARG A 76 -11.65 6.58 -6.50
N ASP A 77 -10.90 7.12 -5.53
CA ASP A 77 -11.07 8.50 -5.06
C ASP A 77 -10.88 9.50 -6.23
N ARG A 78 -9.88 9.26 -7.09
CA ARG A 78 -9.62 10.09 -8.29
C ARG A 78 -10.75 10.04 -9.31
N ASP A 79 -11.37 8.88 -9.48
CA ASP A 79 -12.45 8.72 -10.45
C ASP A 79 -13.76 9.34 -9.91
N GLU A 80 -14.01 9.26 -8.60
CA GLU A 80 -15.12 9.98 -7.94
C GLU A 80 -14.96 11.51 -8.05
N GLU A 81 -13.73 12.04 -7.91
CA GLU A 81 -13.41 13.46 -8.16
C GLU A 81 -13.73 13.89 -9.60
N LYS A 82 -13.45 13.02 -10.60
CA LYS A 82 -13.71 13.33 -12.01
C LYS A 82 -15.19 13.28 -12.36
N ILE A 83 -15.93 12.32 -11.81
CA ILE A 83 -17.36 12.10 -12.12
C ILE A 83 -18.22 13.19 -11.50
N THR A 84 -17.85 13.70 -10.32
CA THR A 84 -18.65 14.71 -9.62
C THR A 84 -18.55 16.11 -10.20
N GLY A 85 -17.65 16.38 -11.16
CA GLY A 85 -17.61 17.65 -11.91
C GLY A 85 -17.58 18.91 -11.04
N ALA A 86 -17.17 18.78 -9.77
CA ALA A 86 -17.29 19.81 -8.77
C ALA A 86 -15.98 20.58 -8.69
N THR A 87 -16.07 21.85 -9.05
CA THR A 87 -15.22 22.97 -8.65
C THR A 87 -14.40 22.66 -7.38
N PRO A 88 -13.07 22.95 -7.35
CA PRO A 88 -12.28 22.82 -6.14
C PRO A 88 -12.72 23.91 -5.15
N GLY A 89 -13.79 23.66 -4.43
CA GLY A 89 -14.42 24.59 -3.51
C GLY A 89 -15.04 23.79 -2.38
N LEU A 90 -14.54 24.06 -1.16
CA LEU A 90 -15.06 23.65 0.14
C LEU A 90 -14.56 22.31 0.69
N ARG A 91 -13.29 22.33 1.13
CA ARG A 91 -12.93 21.83 2.46
C ARG A 91 -12.43 23.00 3.32
N GLN A 92 -13.36 23.74 3.93
CA GLN A 92 -13.15 24.40 5.22
C GLN A 92 -13.25 23.32 6.31
N ASP A 93 -12.57 23.30 7.45
CA ASP A 93 -11.47 24.08 7.97
C ASP A 93 -10.85 23.19 9.06
N LYS A 94 -9.57 22.82 8.91
CA LYS A 94 -8.67 22.70 10.05
C LYS A 94 -7.46 23.54 9.70
N VAL A 95 -7.47 24.74 10.27
CA VAL A 95 -6.49 25.82 10.15
C VAL A 95 -5.07 25.26 10.21
N ILE A 96 -4.37 25.32 9.08
CA ILE A 96 -2.93 25.56 9.02
C ILE A 96 -2.76 26.68 7.97
N PRO A 97 -2.06 27.79 8.27
CA PRO A 97 -2.06 28.97 7.41
C PRO A 97 -1.48 28.64 6.04
N ALA A 98 -2.08 29.26 5.03
CA ALA A 98 -1.74 29.18 3.62
C ALA A 98 -0.26 29.45 3.34
N GLU A 99 0.31 28.69 2.40
CA GLU A 99 0.89 29.25 1.17
C GLU A 99 1.34 28.13 0.19
N THR A 100 0.67 28.11 -0.96
CA THR A 100 1.27 27.90 -2.29
C THR A 100 1.60 26.47 -2.79
N THR A 101 0.92 26.13 -3.91
CA THR A 101 1.17 25.09 -4.92
C THR A 101 0.97 23.59 -4.53
N PRO A 102 -0.03 22.89 -5.10
CA PRO A 102 -0.20 21.43 -4.91
C PRO A 102 0.90 20.59 -5.60
N ASP A 103 1.77 21.21 -6.41
CA ASP A 103 2.83 20.54 -7.17
C ASP A 103 4.24 20.67 -6.53
N THR A 104 4.37 21.40 -5.41
CA THR A 104 5.64 21.55 -4.67
C THR A 104 5.73 20.64 -3.45
N GLY A 105 4.60 20.20 -2.89
CA GLY A 105 4.60 19.35 -1.69
C GLY A 105 5.25 17.98 -1.91
N TRP A 106 5.03 17.35 -3.08
CA TRP A 106 5.67 16.07 -3.39
C TRP A 106 7.18 16.24 -3.64
N ARG A 107 7.60 17.36 -4.24
CA ARG A 107 9.04 17.65 -4.45
C ARG A 107 9.75 17.86 -3.13
N ALA A 108 9.16 18.62 -2.21
CA ALA A 108 9.69 18.83 -0.87
C ALA A 108 9.79 17.52 -0.07
N LEU A 109 8.81 16.63 -0.20
CA LEU A 109 8.85 15.30 0.43
C LEU A 109 9.97 14.44 -0.17
N VAL A 110 10.13 14.42 -1.49
CA VAL A 110 11.21 13.67 -2.16
C VAL A 110 12.58 14.21 -1.78
N GLU A 111 12.74 15.53 -1.71
CA GLU A 111 13.98 16.18 -1.29
C GLU A 111 14.33 15.85 0.17
N HIS A 112 13.33 15.88 1.06
CA HIS A 112 13.50 15.46 2.45
C HIS A 112 13.91 13.99 2.57
N LEU A 113 13.25 13.09 1.84
CA LEU A 113 13.59 11.67 1.83
C LEU A 113 14.99 11.42 1.26
N ALA A 114 15.39 12.15 0.21
CA ALA A 114 16.75 12.06 -0.33
C ALA A 114 17.79 12.50 0.69
N ALA A 115 17.53 13.57 1.45
CA ALA A 115 18.40 14.02 2.52
C ALA A 115 18.51 12.99 3.66
N GLU A 116 17.40 12.37 4.06
CA GLU A 116 17.39 11.31 5.08
C GLU A 116 18.19 10.08 4.62
N VAL A 117 18.01 9.63 3.38
CA VAL A 117 18.79 8.52 2.80
C VAL A 117 20.29 8.84 2.76
N GLN A 118 20.64 10.07 2.41
CA GLN A 118 22.04 10.52 2.40
C GLN A 118 22.63 10.57 3.82
N ALA A 119 21.87 11.06 4.81
CA ALA A 119 22.31 11.09 6.20
C ALA A 119 22.51 9.66 6.75
N LEU A 120 21.61 8.73 6.42
CA LEU A 120 21.74 7.33 6.80
C LEU A 120 22.93 6.66 6.13
N SER A 121 23.15 6.88 4.83
CA SER A 121 24.28 6.28 4.11
C SER A 121 25.62 6.77 4.66
N GLN A 122 25.73 8.06 5.04
CA GLN A 122 26.91 8.59 5.71
C GLN A 122 27.16 7.96 7.08
N ARG A 123 26.10 7.75 7.88
CA ARG A 123 26.20 7.07 9.17
C ARG A 123 26.64 5.62 9.01
N VAL A 124 26.09 4.91 8.03
CA VAL A 124 26.50 3.53 7.72
C VAL A 124 27.96 3.50 7.30
N ALA A 125 28.39 4.36 6.37
CA ALA A 125 29.79 4.43 5.94
C ALA A 125 30.75 4.75 7.12
N ALA A 126 30.34 5.63 8.04
CA ALA A 126 31.12 5.94 9.23
C ALA A 126 31.22 4.73 10.19
N LEU A 127 30.12 3.98 10.37
CA LEU A 127 30.08 2.77 11.19
C LEU A 127 30.89 1.64 10.56
N GLU A 128 30.80 1.44 9.25
CA GLU A 128 31.60 0.45 8.51
C GLU A 128 33.09 0.79 8.58
N ALA A 129 33.46 2.05 8.40
CA ALA A 129 34.85 2.48 8.55
C ALA A 129 35.36 2.32 9.99
N ALA A 130 34.51 2.55 11.00
CA ALA A 130 34.85 2.31 12.40
C ALA A 130 35.01 0.80 12.70
N SER A 131 34.13 -0.04 12.15
CA SER A 131 34.19 -1.50 12.27
C SER A 131 35.44 -2.08 11.59
N GLN A 132 35.78 -1.61 10.40
CA GLN A 132 37.01 -2.02 9.69
C GLN A 132 38.27 -1.60 10.45
N ARG A 133 38.26 -0.43 11.10
CA ARG A 133 39.36 0.00 11.99
C ARG A 133 39.45 -0.83 13.27
N SER A 134 38.32 -1.28 13.82
CA SER A 134 38.31 -2.14 15.01
C SER A 134 38.58 -3.61 14.70
N ALA A 135 38.48 -4.05 13.43
CA ALA A 135 38.74 -5.44 13.03
C ALA A 135 40.20 -5.90 13.27
N GLY A 136 41.12 -4.98 13.54
CA GLY A 136 42.50 -5.27 13.96
C GLY A 136 42.78 -5.12 15.46
N GLN A 137 41.81 -4.67 16.26
CA GLN A 137 41.92 -4.58 17.72
C GLN A 137 41.09 -5.71 18.34
N ALA A 138 41.74 -6.60 19.09
CA ALA A 138 41.06 -7.64 19.86
C ALA A 138 39.86 -7.04 20.59
N ALA A 139 38.69 -7.62 20.36
CA ALA A 139 37.47 -7.01 20.84
C ALA A 139 37.50 -6.95 22.37
N TRP A 140 36.94 -5.89 22.97
CA TRP A 140 37.04 -5.68 24.42
C TRP A 140 36.50 -6.85 25.25
N TRP A 141 35.60 -7.65 24.69
CA TRP A 141 35.06 -8.88 25.29
C TRP A 141 35.99 -10.10 25.21
N GLU A 142 36.99 -10.11 24.32
CA GLU A 142 38.02 -11.17 24.27
C GLU A 142 39.04 -11.05 25.41
N ARG A 143 39.13 -9.88 26.05
CA ARG A 143 40.01 -9.61 27.20
C ARG A 143 39.56 -10.23 28.52
N TRP A 144 38.39 -10.86 28.54
CA TRP A 144 37.77 -11.47 29.73
C TRP A 144 37.67 -13.01 29.64
N ARG A 145 38.35 -13.62 28.66
CA ARG A 145 38.60 -15.07 28.59
C ARG A 145 39.94 -15.41 29.22
#